data_AF-A0A6G7YDQ4-F1
#
_entry.id   AF-A0A6G7YDQ4-F1
#
_cell.length_a   1.000
_cell.length_b   1.000
_cell.length_c   1.000
_cell.angle_alpha   90.00
_cell.angle_beta   90.00
_cell.angle_gamma   90.00
#
_symmetry.space_group_name_H-M   'P 1'
#
loop_
_entity.id
_entity.type
_entity.pdbx_description
1 polymer ?
#
loop_
_entity_poly.entity_id
_entity_poly.type
_entity_poly.pdbx_seq_one_letter_code
_entity_poly.pdbx_strand_id
1 'polypeptide(L)'
;MRSVVSMVSGLVLALAALVLVPAPALAAGTVTVSVVGQGSVSGEGISCTQSGGPDCSESYADTTYQECDPERKPPCWDVNEAPLVSFVAGPDSNGFVFDGWTGCESVSDRTCSLTVHESGSVQARFRDAQFPTVAAPSPSSGVHRGTITLATTASDNAAVT
;
A
#
# COMPACT_ATOMS: atom_id res chain seq x y z
N MET A 1 -14.12 -66.98 -35.21
CA MET A 1 -14.94 -65.97 -35.94
C MET A 1 -15.75 -65.18 -34.92
N ARG A 2 -15.61 -63.84 -34.91
CA ARG A 2 -16.45 -62.83 -34.19
C ARG A 2 -16.29 -62.84 -32.66
N SER A 3 -16.06 -61.75 -31.93
CA SER A 3 -16.01 -60.31 -32.21
C SER A 3 -15.13 -59.62 -31.17
N VAL A 4 -14.43 -58.58 -31.64
CA VAL A 4 -13.83 -57.51 -30.84
C VAL A 4 -14.96 -56.61 -30.35
N VAL A 5 -14.99 -56.23 -29.06
CA VAL A 5 -15.63 -54.97 -28.63
C VAL A 5 -14.73 -54.29 -27.60
N SER A 6 -14.19 -53.17 -28.06
CA SER A 6 -13.43 -52.16 -27.34
C SER A 6 -14.37 -51.37 -26.42
N MET A 7 -14.04 -51.23 -25.13
CA MET A 7 -14.68 -50.27 -24.23
C MET A 7 -13.71 -49.12 -23.97
N VAL A 8 -13.86 -48.05 -24.76
CA VAL A 8 -13.23 -46.76 -24.49
C VAL A 8 -14.14 -46.03 -23.50
N SER A 9 -13.71 -45.91 -22.24
CA SER A 9 -14.41 -45.14 -21.21
C SER A 9 -14.07 -43.66 -21.39
N GLY A 10 -14.98 -42.90 -21.99
CA GLY A 10 -14.86 -41.46 -22.17
C GLY A 10 -15.15 -40.72 -20.86
N LEU A 11 -14.11 -40.14 -20.26
CA LEU A 11 -14.22 -39.21 -19.14
C LEU A 11 -14.79 -37.88 -19.66
N VAL A 12 -16.05 -37.60 -19.37
CA VAL A 12 -16.68 -36.30 -19.66
C VAL A 12 -16.23 -35.31 -18.58
N LEU A 13 -15.25 -34.45 -18.90
CA LEU A 13 -14.94 -33.28 -18.07
C LEU A 13 -16.07 -32.26 -18.23
N ALA A 14 -16.93 -32.14 -17.22
CA ALA A 14 -17.88 -31.04 -17.11
C ALA A 14 -17.11 -29.76 -16.76
N LEU A 15 -16.85 -28.91 -17.75
CA LEU A 15 -16.33 -27.56 -17.54
C LEU A 15 -17.49 -26.72 -16.97
N ALA A 16 -17.55 -26.57 -15.65
CA ALA A 16 -18.47 -25.64 -15.01
C ALA A 16 -18.01 -24.22 -15.37
N ALA A 17 -18.68 -23.59 -16.33
CA ALA A 17 -18.50 -22.17 -16.61
C ALA A 17 -19.01 -21.38 -15.40
N LEU A 18 -18.09 -20.84 -14.60
CA LEU A 18 -18.39 -19.89 -13.54
C LEU A 18 -18.96 -18.64 -14.21
N VAL A 19 -20.28 -18.49 -14.18
CA VAL A 19 -20.94 -17.27 -14.63
C VAL A 19 -20.57 -16.19 -13.63
N LEU A 20 -19.60 -15.33 -13.96
CA LEU A 20 -19.44 -14.05 -13.28
C LEU A 20 -20.72 -13.27 -13.59
N VAL A 21 -21.64 -13.25 -12.63
CA VAL A 21 -22.69 -12.23 -12.62
C VAL A 21 -21.95 -10.91 -12.45
N PRO A 22 -22.03 -9.95 -13.39
CA PRO A 22 -21.50 -8.64 -13.13
C PRO A 22 -22.31 -8.08 -11.96
N ALA A 23 -21.69 -8.02 -10.78
CA ALA A 23 -22.18 -7.15 -9.73
C ALA A 23 -22.29 -5.75 -10.34
N PRO A 24 -23.34 -4.97 -10.00
CA PRO A 24 -23.40 -3.59 -10.44
C PRO A 24 -22.09 -2.92 -10.03
N ALA A 25 -21.37 -2.35 -10.99
CA ALA A 25 -20.25 -1.48 -10.71
C ALA A 25 -20.84 -0.21 -10.08
N LEU A 26 -21.15 -0.28 -8.78
CA LEU A 26 -21.19 0.87 -7.90
C LEU A 26 -19.79 1.52 -8.00
N ALA A 27 -19.69 2.84 -8.00
CA ALA A 27 -18.47 3.53 -8.41
C ALA A 27 -17.37 3.40 -7.35
N ALA A 28 -16.78 2.20 -7.30
CA ALA A 28 -15.71 1.80 -6.41
C ALA A 28 -14.36 2.26 -6.97
N GLY A 29 -13.54 2.88 -6.13
CA GLY A 29 -12.17 3.29 -6.48
C GLY A 29 -11.13 2.38 -5.82
N THR A 30 -10.03 2.13 -6.52
CA THR A 30 -8.83 1.54 -5.91
C THR A 30 -7.92 2.66 -5.42
N VAL A 31 -7.57 2.64 -4.14
CA VAL A 31 -6.55 3.56 -3.59
C VAL A 31 -5.23 2.82 -3.50
N THR A 32 -4.22 3.31 -4.20
CA THR A 32 -2.85 2.85 -4.07
C THR A 32 -2.08 3.73 -3.11
N VAL A 33 -1.40 3.12 -2.14
CA VAL A 33 -0.57 3.80 -1.15
C VAL A 33 0.90 3.62 -1.52
N SER A 34 1.67 4.69 -1.43
CA SER A 34 3.13 4.64 -1.54
C SER A 34 3.80 5.27 -0.33
N VAL A 35 5.02 4.80 -0.02
CA VAL A 35 5.84 5.33 1.06
C VAL A 35 7.20 5.73 0.50
N VAL A 36 7.60 6.97 0.71
CA VAL A 36 8.93 7.50 0.37
C VAL A 36 9.74 7.67 1.65
N GLY A 37 10.99 7.20 1.63
CA GLY A 37 11.83 7.09 2.84
C GLY A 37 11.45 5.88 3.70
N GLN A 38 12.14 5.65 4.81
CA GLN A 38 11.82 4.50 5.65
C GLN A 38 10.62 4.79 6.56
N GLY A 39 9.57 3.98 6.44
CA GLY A 39 8.34 4.12 7.21
C GLY A 39 7.26 3.12 6.80
N SER A 40 6.08 3.27 7.39
CA SER A 40 4.92 2.44 7.06
C SER A 40 3.64 3.26 7.03
N VAL A 41 2.63 2.71 6.38
CA VAL A 41 1.27 3.21 6.36
C VAL A 41 0.33 2.04 6.67
N SER A 42 -0.63 2.27 7.55
CA SER A 42 -1.70 1.31 7.85
C SER A 42 -3.07 1.98 7.78
N GLY A 43 -4.10 1.24 7.36
CA GLY A 43 -5.49 1.69 7.32
C GLY A 43 -6.43 0.56 6.95
N GLU A 44 -7.66 0.88 6.57
CA GLU A 44 -8.67 -0.09 6.14
C GLU A 44 -8.16 -0.91 4.94
N GLY A 45 -7.69 -2.15 5.16
CA GLY A 45 -7.11 -3.01 4.11
C GLY A 45 -5.64 -2.72 3.76
N ILE A 46 -5.13 -1.52 4.06
CA ILE A 46 -3.77 -1.13 3.72
C ILE A 46 -2.75 -1.47 4.82
N SER A 47 -1.64 -2.09 4.42
CA SER A 47 -0.43 -2.29 5.22
C SER A 47 0.79 -2.15 4.32
N CYS A 48 1.22 -0.91 4.11
CA CYS A 48 2.22 -0.56 3.11
C CYS A 48 3.53 -0.09 3.77
N THR A 49 4.65 -0.39 3.13
CA THR A 49 5.99 0.10 3.52
C THR A 49 6.74 0.59 2.28
N GLN A 50 7.91 1.21 2.46
CA GLN A 50 8.73 1.64 1.32
C GLN A 50 9.16 0.49 0.39
N SER A 51 9.12 -0.74 0.89
CA SER A 51 9.50 -1.95 0.14
C SER A 51 8.30 -2.66 -0.49
N GLY A 52 7.10 -2.07 -0.45
CA GLY A 52 5.89 -2.64 -1.05
C GLY A 52 4.98 -3.44 -0.10
N GLY A 53 5.33 -3.57 1.18
CA GLY A 53 4.48 -4.10 2.26
C GLY A 53 3.75 -5.44 1.98
N PRO A 54 2.89 -5.89 2.90
CA PRO A 54 1.90 -6.92 2.61
C PRO A 54 0.79 -6.46 1.66
N ASP A 55 0.36 -5.19 1.78
CA ASP A 55 -0.67 -4.62 0.91
C ASP A 55 -0.54 -3.10 0.78
N CYS A 56 -0.39 -2.63 -0.45
CA CYS A 56 -0.30 -1.21 -0.81
C CYS A 56 -1.44 -0.76 -1.73
N SER A 57 -2.47 -1.58 -1.95
CA SER A 57 -3.56 -1.23 -2.87
C SER A 57 -4.87 -1.91 -2.50
N GLU A 58 -5.86 -1.11 -2.09
CA GLU A 58 -7.17 -1.61 -1.66
C GLU A 58 -8.29 -1.04 -2.53
N SER A 59 -9.31 -1.84 -2.80
CA SER A 59 -10.52 -1.40 -3.51
C SER A 59 -11.64 -1.07 -2.52
N TYR A 60 -12.15 0.16 -2.58
CA TYR A 60 -13.25 0.60 -1.73
C TYR A 60 -14.51 0.77 -2.56
N ALA A 61 -15.56 0.05 -2.16
CA ALA A 61 -16.87 0.15 -2.79
C ALA A 61 -17.74 1.23 -2.13
N ASP A 62 -18.63 1.83 -2.91
CA ASP A 62 -19.69 2.67 -2.36
C ASP A 62 -20.48 1.92 -1.29
N THR A 63 -20.88 2.66 -0.26
CA THR A 63 -21.82 2.18 0.73
C THR A 63 -23.24 2.40 0.21
N THR A 64 -24.03 1.32 0.16
CA THR A 64 -25.45 1.41 -0.18
C THR A 64 -26.28 1.41 1.11
N TYR A 65 -27.11 2.43 1.30
CA TYR A 65 -28.11 2.45 2.37
C TYR A 65 -29.47 2.83 1.82
N GLN A 66 -30.52 2.30 2.44
CA GLN A 66 -31.88 2.57 2.04
C GLN A 66 -32.42 3.78 2.81
N GLU A 67 -32.76 4.85 2.11
CA GLU A 67 -33.43 6.01 2.71
C GLU A 67 -34.93 5.95 2.42
N CYS A 68 -35.74 6.16 3.46
CA CYS A 68 -37.20 6.10 3.37
C CYS A 68 -37.81 7.45 3.76
N ASP A 69 -38.59 8.05 2.87
CA ASP A 69 -39.42 9.22 3.21
C ASP A 69 -40.58 8.76 4.12
N PRO A 70 -40.66 9.25 5.37
CA PRO A 70 -41.72 8.85 6.30
C PRO A 70 -43.10 9.42 5.94
N GLU A 71 -43.15 10.49 5.13
CA GLU A 71 -44.38 11.19 4.77
C GLU A 71 -44.98 10.71 3.45
N ARG A 72 -44.19 10.04 2.61
CA ARG A 72 -44.61 9.51 1.30
C ARG A 72 -44.36 8.01 1.19
N LYS A 73 -45.34 7.21 1.59
CA LYS A 73 -45.33 5.75 1.38
C LYS A 73 -45.88 5.41 -0.02
N PRO A 74 -45.21 4.61 -0.89
CA PRO A 74 -43.78 4.35 -1.12
C PRO A 74 -43.21 5.20 -2.29
N PRO A 75 -41.87 5.28 -2.52
CA PRO A 75 -40.87 4.27 -2.14
C PRO A 75 -39.65 4.78 -1.35
N CYS A 76 -39.09 3.89 -0.52
CA CYS A 76 -37.69 4.01 -0.12
C CYS A 76 -36.81 3.89 -1.38
N TRP A 77 -35.66 4.54 -1.38
CA TRP A 77 -34.70 4.49 -2.48
C TRP A 77 -33.32 4.12 -1.95
N ASP A 78 -32.55 3.44 -2.79
CA ASP A 78 -31.17 3.07 -2.47
C ASP A 78 -30.27 4.26 -2.76
N VAL A 79 -29.59 4.74 -1.72
CA VAL A 79 -28.55 5.77 -1.81
C VAL A 79 -27.21 5.07 -1.89
N ASN A 80 -26.35 5.50 -2.81
CA ASN A 80 -24.96 5.06 -2.87
C ASN A 80 -24.06 6.24 -2.53
N GLU A 81 -23.18 6.04 -1.57
CA GLU A 81 -22.27 7.07 -1.09
C GLU A 81 -20.84 6.54 -1.03
N ALA A 82 -19.91 7.34 -1.56
CA ALA A 82 -18.49 7.03 -1.55
C ALA A 82 -17.95 6.95 -0.12
N PRO A 83 -17.14 5.93 0.21
CA PRO A 83 -16.63 5.78 1.57
C PRO A 83 -15.55 6.81 1.88
N LEU A 84 -15.59 7.33 3.11
CA LEU A 84 -14.48 8.08 3.71
C LEU A 84 -13.50 7.10 4.33
N VAL A 85 -12.26 7.06 3.82
CA VAL A 85 -11.21 6.17 4.34
C VAL A 85 -10.15 6.97 5.09
N SER A 86 -9.45 6.30 6.01
CA SER A 86 -8.35 6.90 6.76
C SER A 86 -7.10 6.02 6.76
N PHE A 87 -5.95 6.66 6.55
CA PHE A 87 -4.63 6.04 6.57
C PHE A 87 -3.74 6.73 7.59
N VAL A 88 -2.98 5.94 8.33
CA VAL A 88 -2.09 6.43 9.40
C VAL A 88 -0.66 6.10 9.04
N ALA A 89 0.20 7.12 9.04
CA ALA A 89 1.64 6.94 8.90
C ALA A 89 2.18 6.38 10.22
N GLY A 90 2.82 5.21 10.15
CA GLY A 90 3.47 4.54 11.27
C GLY A 90 4.56 5.42 11.91
N PRO A 91 5.08 5.06 13.09
CA PRO A 91 5.98 5.90 13.87
C PRO A 91 7.32 6.17 13.17
N ASP A 92 8.02 7.20 13.65
CA ASP A 92 9.40 7.49 13.24
C ASP A 92 10.31 6.31 13.59
N SER A 93 11.21 5.95 12.68
CA SER A 93 12.04 4.75 12.81
C SER A 93 13.33 4.88 12.03
N ASN A 94 14.41 4.25 12.51
CA ASN A 94 15.72 4.21 11.84
C ASN A 94 16.25 5.59 11.41
N GLY A 95 16.03 6.65 12.21
CA GLY A 95 16.46 8.01 11.88
C GLY A 95 15.54 8.78 10.94
N PHE A 96 14.50 8.15 10.41
CA PHE A 96 13.50 8.80 9.56
C PHE A 96 12.34 9.36 10.37
N VAL A 97 11.90 10.56 10.01
CA VAL A 97 10.76 11.26 10.60
C VAL A 97 9.69 11.51 9.55
N PHE A 98 8.42 11.39 9.95
CA PHE A 98 7.31 11.69 9.07
C PHE A 98 7.32 13.17 8.65
N ASP A 99 7.19 13.40 7.34
CA ASP A 99 7.34 14.71 6.69
C ASP A 99 6.06 15.15 5.96
N GLY A 100 5.00 14.36 6.05
CA GLY A 100 3.68 14.70 5.56
C GLY A 100 3.14 13.75 4.50
N TRP A 101 1.93 14.09 4.05
CA TRP A 101 1.19 13.35 3.03
C TRP A 101 1.06 14.13 1.73
N THR A 102 0.77 13.42 0.64
CA THR A 102 0.19 13.98 -0.59
C THR A 102 -0.95 13.07 -1.07
N GLY A 103 -1.92 13.64 -1.81
CA GLY A 103 -3.08 12.90 -2.32
C GLY A 103 -4.26 12.77 -1.33
N CYS A 104 -4.17 13.37 -0.14
CA CYS A 104 -5.24 13.40 0.85
C CYS A 104 -6.12 14.63 0.70
N GLU A 105 -7.40 14.54 1.05
CA GLU A 105 -8.30 15.70 1.15
C GLU A 105 -8.00 16.51 2.42
N SER A 106 -7.73 15.80 3.52
CA SER A 106 -7.33 16.41 4.78
C SER A 106 -6.26 15.60 5.48
N VAL A 107 -5.45 16.31 6.27
CA VAL A 107 -4.39 15.73 7.09
C VAL A 107 -4.51 16.27 8.50
N SER A 108 -4.55 15.38 9.48
CA SER A 108 -4.44 15.72 10.90
C SER A 108 -3.31 14.89 11.49
N ASP A 109 -2.25 15.56 11.95
CA ASP A 109 -1.01 14.94 12.42
C ASP A 109 -0.43 13.95 11.38
N ARG A 110 -0.55 12.64 11.66
CA ARG A 110 -0.06 11.54 10.81
C ARG A 110 -1.19 10.85 10.04
N THR A 111 -2.43 11.31 10.18
CA THR A 111 -3.61 10.70 9.57
C THR A 111 -4.01 11.45 8.31
N CYS A 112 -4.15 10.70 7.23
CA CYS A 112 -4.66 11.12 5.93
C CYS A 112 -6.10 10.65 5.78
N SER A 113 -7.00 11.54 5.35
CA SER A 113 -8.40 11.20 5.04
C SER A 113 -8.75 11.62 3.61
N LEU A 114 -9.54 10.77 2.93
CA LEU A 114 -9.97 10.94 1.55
C LEU A 114 -11.31 10.22 1.34
N THR A 115 -12.24 10.87 0.65
CA THR A 115 -13.44 10.22 0.12
C THR A 115 -13.14 9.55 -1.22
N VAL A 116 -13.43 8.26 -1.35
CA VAL A 116 -13.04 7.47 -2.53
C VAL A 116 -14.13 7.54 -3.61
N HIS A 117 -14.10 8.60 -4.41
CA HIS A 117 -15.02 8.76 -5.56
C HIS A 117 -14.57 8.01 -6.83
N GLU A 118 -13.26 7.78 -6.96
CA GLU A 118 -12.64 7.05 -8.07
C GLU A 118 -11.27 6.52 -7.62
N SER A 119 -10.61 5.74 -8.48
CA SER A 119 -9.27 5.23 -8.19
C SER A 119 -8.26 6.37 -8.07
N GLY A 120 -7.40 6.30 -7.06
CA GLY A 120 -6.45 7.36 -6.74
C GLY A 120 -5.21 6.84 -6.02
N SER A 121 -4.33 7.76 -5.63
CA SER A 121 -3.11 7.42 -4.91
C SER A 121 -2.81 8.39 -3.79
N VAL A 122 -2.35 7.86 -2.66
CA VAL A 122 -1.82 8.63 -1.54
C VAL A 122 -0.35 8.28 -1.31
N GLN A 123 0.43 9.26 -0.84
CA GLN A 123 1.84 9.04 -0.53
C GLN A 123 2.19 9.62 0.84
N ALA A 124 2.71 8.76 1.72
CA ALA A 124 3.39 9.18 2.95
C ALA A 124 4.87 9.42 2.66
N ARG A 125 5.40 10.54 3.16
CA ARG A 125 6.81 10.88 3.04
C ARG A 125 7.46 10.85 4.41
N PHE A 126 8.60 10.18 4.49
CA PHE A 126 9.47 10.14 5.64
C PHE A 126 10.83 10.68 5.20
N ARG A 127 11.31 11.73 5.84
CA ARG A 127 12.63 12.30 5.56
C ARG A 127 13.65 11.73 6.52
N ASP A 128 14.86 11.50 6.03
CA ASP A 128 15.97 11.18 6.92
C ASP A 128 16.31 12.42 7.76
N ALA A 129 16.37 12.23 9.08
CA ALA A 129 16.74 13.26 10.03
C ALA A 129 18.03 12.93 10.77
N GLN A 130 18.68 11.81 10.45
CA GLN A 130 19.95 11.43 11.03
C GLN A 130 21.12 12.01 10.21
N PHE A 131 22.23 12.31 10.89
CA PHE A 131 23.46 12.72 10.24
C PHE A 131 24.39 11.52 10.00
N PRO A 132 25.15 11.51 8.91
CA PRO A 132 26.13 10.46 8.66
C PRO A 132 27.24 10.48 9.71
N THR A 133 27.80 9.31 10.00
CA THR A 133 28.94 9.13 10.92
C THR A 133 30.21 8.85 10.14
N VAL A 134 31.34 9.42 10.56
CA VAL A 134 32.67 9.16 9.98
C VAL A 134 33.53 8.39 10.98
N ALA A 135 34.10 7.28 10.54
CA ALA A 135 35.02 6.48 11.33
C ALA A 135 36.40 7.14 11.45
N ALA A 136 37.11 6.84 12.54
CA ALA A 136 38.48 7.30 12.72
C ALA A 136 39.36 6.87 11.51
N PRO A 137 40.20 7.77 10.99
CA PRO A 137 41.09 7.44 9.88
C PRO A 137 42.15 6.41 10.29
N SER A 138 42.54 5.58 9.35
CA SER A 138 43.67 4.66 9.43
C SER A 138 44.82 5.16 8.57
N PRO A 139 46.08 5.04 9.02
CA PRO A 139 46.45 4.62 10.37
C PRO A 139 46.13 5.72 11.40
N SER A 140 46.02 5.33 12.66
CA SER A 140 45.83 6.28 13.76
C SER A 140 46.99 7.27 13.87
N SER A 141 46.78 8.37 14.61
CA SER A 141 47.79 9.40 14.85
C SER A 141 49.12 8.80 15.31
N GLY A 142 50.22 9.17 14.65
CA GLY A 142 51.55 8.65 14.91
C GLY A 142 52.52 8.91 13.78
N VAL A 143 53.80 8.61 14.02
CA VAL A 143 54.84 8.68 12.98
C VAL A 143 54.88 7.35 12.23
N HIS A 144 54.56 7.40 10.95
CA HIS A 144 54.58 6.25 10.05
C HIS A 144 55.71 6.43 9.02
N ARG A 145 56.38 5.34 8.60
CA ARG A 145 57.48 5.36 7.61
C ARG A 145 57.16 4.47 6.43
N GLY A 146 57.62 4.86 5.23
CA GLY A 146 57.37 4.15 3.97
C GLY A 146 56.10 4.65 3.28
N THR A 147 55.56 3.85 2.34
CA THR A 147 54.27 4.15 1.70
C THR A 147 53.14 3.85 2.67
N ILE A 148 52.33 4.86 2.97
CA ILE A 148 51.23 4.77 3.94
C ILE A 148 49.91 4.81 3.18
N THR A 149 49.06 3.80 3.37
CA THR A 149 47.68 3.81 2.88
C THR A 149 46.80 4.53 3.89
N LEU A 150 46.15 5.61 3.46
CA LEU A 150 45.15 6.31 4.25
C LEU A 150 43.76 5.76 3.93
N ALA A 151 42.95 5.51 4.95
CA ALA A 151 41.58 5.08 4.79
C ALA A 151 40.68 5.67 5.88
N THR A 152 39.42 5.90 5.54
CA THR A 152 38.32 6.20 6.47
C THR A 152 37.03 5.72 5.84
N THR A 153 35.99 5.53 6.65
CA THR A 153 34.66 5.15 6.17
C THR A 153 33.63 6.13 6.70
N ALA A 154 32.71 6.56 5.84
CA ALA A 154 31.48 7.20 6.25
C ALA A 154 30.34 6.17 6.20
N SER A 155 29.40 6.26 7.14
CA SER A 155 28.24 5.38 7.24
C SER A 155 26.99 6.18 7.57
N ASP A 156 25.85 5.74 7.05
CA ASP A 156 24.54 6.36 7.24
C ASP A 156 23.42 5.30 7.18
N ASN A 157 22.22 5.63 7.66
CA ASN A 157 21.03 4.77 7.69
C ASN A 157 20.29 4.68 6.34
N ALA A 158 20.41 5.68 5.47
CA ALA A 158 19.73 5.70 4.17
C ALA A 158 20.71 5.51 3.00
N ALA A 159 21.80 6.28 3.02
CA ALA A 159 22.99 6.20 2.18
C ALA A 159 23.79 7.48 2.41
N VAL A 160 25.12 7.39 2.36
CA VAL A 160 25.95 8.60 2.32
C VAL A 160 25.81 9.21 0.92
N THR A 161 25.05 10.31 0.82
CA THR A 161 24.84 11.06 -0.44
C THR A 161 25.52 12.42 -0.41
#